data_AF-X0SIQ1-F1
#
_entry.id   AF-X0SIQ1-F1
#
_cell.length_a   1.000
_cell.length_b   1.000
_cell.length_c   1.000
_cell.angle_alpha   90.00
_cell.angle_beta   90.00
_cell.angle_gamma   90.00
#
_symmetry.space_group_name_H-M   'P 1'
#
loop_
_entity.id
_entity.type
_entity.pdbx_description
1 polymer ?
#
loop_
_entity_poly.entity_id
_entity_poly.type
_entity_poly.pdbx_seq_one_letter_code
_entity_poly.pdbx_strand_id
1 'polypeptide(L)'
;VTDVPLELDLEACRTLEFDRDKVMDLFRELEFRALVNRLPTETSPSTSLRTGLRTRPERERQGPPRQLAMFGEAKEEKAAPAKYQIVGDEEALEELVARLSKAAAITLDVETTSTDAMIADLVGIALTDKEGEGYYVPVGHKLEAGNWKLAASSQLPHYVLDKLRPVLEDESIAKYAHNSKYDLTVLARHDMQIKGLSFDTMIAEWLADPASRNLGLKNLAWARLGVEMKPITDLIGTGKGQVTMAQVPIAQAACYACADVDMTHRLVKVLEPELREKELWPLFTEVEMPLVPVLAEMEMKGVKLDVEYLGEMSRQLHRQLSALERQIHEMVGYSFNVNSTQQLSDALFIKLGLSAQGVKKTKSGHYSTSADVLESLRGQHPVIELILEHRELAKLKSTYVDALPLLVNKDTGRVHTSYNQTGTVTGRTSSSDPNLQNIPIRTEVGRQVRRAFVAEDGSVLLAADYSQVELRVLAHISRDPTMLATFARGEDIHASTAAFLFDVPLGEVDRGMRR
;
A
#
# COMPACT_ATOMS: atom_id res chain seq x y z
N VAL A 1 3.27 -49.25 -30.70
CA VAL A 1 2.00 -49.63 -30.05
C VAL A 1 1.00 -48.52 -30.35
N THR A 2 0.21 -48.74 -31.39
CA THR A 2 -0.87 -47.84 -31.88
C THR A 2 -2.25 -48.50 -31.72
N ASP A 3 -2.27 -49.64 -31.04
CA ASP A 3 -3.29 -50.68 -30.99
C ASP A 3 -3.72 -50.92 -29.53
N VAL A 4 -3.81 -49.82 -28.77
CA VAL A 4 -4.36 -49.79 -27.42
C VAL A 4 -5.87 -50.04 -27.53
N PRO A 5 -6.44 -51.05 -26.82
CA PRO A 5 -7.86 -51.38 -26.88
C PRO A 5 -8.67 -50.38 -26.04
N LEU A 6 -8.80 -49.16 -26.55
CA LEU A 6 -9.62 -48.10 -25.99
C LEU A 6 -10.73 -47.74 -26.99
N GLU A 7 -11.98 -47.75 -26.55
CA GLU A 7 -13.07 -47.14 -27.30
C GLU A 7 -12.95 -45.62 -27.18
N LEU A 8 -12.45 -44.97 -28.23
CA LEU A 8 -12.24 -43.51 -28.25
C LEU A 8 -13.53 -42.80 -28.67
N ASP A 9 -14.30 -42.33 -27.69
CA ASP A 9 -15.43 -41.44 -27.92
C ASP A 9 -14.94 -39.98 -28.05
N LEU A 10 -14.71 -39.55 -29.28
CA LEU A 10 -14.25 -38.19 -29.60
C LEU A 10 -15.25 -37.11 -29.16
N GLU A 11 -16.52 -37.45 -29.03
CA GLU A 11 -17.56 -36.50 -28.66
C GLU A 11 -17.58 -36.25 -27.15
N ALA A 12 -17.34 -37.30 -26.35
CA ALA A 12 -17.06 -37.17 -24.92
C ALA A 12 -15.72 -36.46 -24.64
N CYS A 13 -14.77 -36.46 -25.59
CA CYS A 13 -13.52 -35.71 -25.51
C CYS A 13 -13.63 -34.23 -25.91
N ARG A 14 -14.81 -33.74 -26.29
CA ARG A 14 -15.00 -32.31 -26.53
C ARG A 14 -14.91 -31.54 -25.21
N THR A 15 -14.10 -30.49 -25.20
CA THR A 15 -14.11 -29.53 -24.09
C THR A 15 -15.43 -28.78 -24.14
N LEU A 16 -16.32 -29.08 -23.19
CA LEU A 16 -17.53 -28.29 -22.95
C LEU A 16 -17.17 -26.92 -22.37
N GLU A 17 -18.11 -25.99 -22.45
CA GLU A 17 -18.09 -24.75 -21.67
C GLU A 17 -17.83 -25.11 -20.20
N PHE A 18 -16.84 -24.45 -19.58
CA PHE A 18 -16.50 -24.70 -18.19
C PHE A 18 -17.48 -23.95 -17.29
N ASP A 19 -17.78 -24.52 -16.12
CA ASP A 19 -18.54 -23.84 -15.09
C ASP A 19 -17.63 -22.76 -14.45
N ARG A 20 -17.85 -21.50 -14.85
CA ARG A 20 -16.99 -20.39 -14.42
C ARG A 20 -16.99 -20.24 -12.91
N ASP A 21 -18.13 -20.41 -12.25
CA ASP A 21 -18.25 -20.23 -10.81
C ASP A 21 -17.42 -21.30 -10.07
N LYS A 22 -17.51 -22.57 -10.51
CA LYS A 22 -16.65 -23.64 -9.95
C LYS A 22 -15.15 -23.42 -10.19
N VAL A 23 -14.78 -22.88 -11.36
CA VAL A 23 -13.37 -22.56 -11.64
C VAL A 23 -12.90 -21.38 -10.79
N MET A 24 -13.77 -20.38 -10.58
CA MET A 24 -13.48 -19.23 -9.71
C MET A 24 -13.30 -19.66 -8.25
N ASP A 25 -14.15 -20.57 -7.75
CA ASP A 25 -14.01 -21.14 -6.41
C ASP A 25 -12.69 -21.90 -6.24
N LEU A 26 -12.32 -22.73 -7.23
CA LEU A 26 -11.05 -23.44 -7.22
C LEU A 26 -9.85 -22.49 -7.31
N PHE A 27 -9.95 -21.43 -8.12
CA PHE A 27 -8.89 -20.43 -8.23
C PHE A 27 -8.75 -19.62 -6.94
N ARG A 28 -9.86 -19.39 -6.21
CA ARG A 28 -9.86 -18.76 -4.89
C ARG A 28 -9.17 -19.65 -3.87
N GLU A 29 -9.52 -20.94 -3.81
CA GLU A 29 -8.88 -21.91 -2.92
C GLU A 29 -7.37 -22.02 -3.16
N LEU A 30 -6.95 -22.01 -4.43
CA LEU A 30 -5.55 -22.15 -4.84
C LEU A 30 -4.78 -20.83 -4.98
N GLU A 31 -5.43 -19.69 -4.70
CA GLU A 31 -4.89 -18.34 -4.87
C GLU A 31 -4.38 -17.99 -6.30
N PHE A 32 -4.97 -18.56 -7.35
CA PHE A 32 -4.54 -18.42 -8.75
C PHE A 32 -5.02 -17.12 -9.44
N ARG A 33 -4.74 -15.97 -8.82
CA ARG A 33 -5.24 -14.65 -9.24
C ARG A 33 -4.85 -14.23 -10.67
N ALA A 34 -3.60 -14.45 -11.05
CA ALA A 34 -3.10 -14.02 -12.37
C ALA A 34 -3.76 -14.77 -13.54
N LEU A 35 -4.42 -15.90 -13.26
CA LEU A 35 -5.11 -16.71 -14.26
C LEU A 35 -6.58 -16.36 -14.40
N VAL A 36 -7.18 -15.65 -13.43
CA VAL A 36 -8.59 -15.21 -13.48
C VAL A 36 -8.84 -14.35 -14.72
N ASN A 37 -7.98 -13.37 -14.98
CA ASN A 37 -8.08 -12.48 -16.14
C ASN A 37 -7.90 -13.18 -17.49
N ARG A 38 -7.49 -14.47 -17.48
CA ARG A 38 -7.34 -15.29 -18.69
C ARG A 38 -8.55 -16.19 -18.94
N LEU A 39 -9.51 -16.23 -18.02
CA LEU A 39 -10.76 -16.98 -18.21
C LEU A 39 -11.63 -16.27 -19.25
N PRO A 40 -12.14 -16.98 -20.27
CA PRO A 40 -13.12 -16.43 -21.20
C PRO A 40 -14.37 -15.91 -20.46
N THR A 41 -14.85 -14.72 -20.82
CA THR A 41 -16.12 -14.18 -20.34
C THR A 41 -17.29 -14.72 -21.20
N GLU A 42 -18.44 -14.99 -20.57
CA GLU A 42 -19.61 -15.65 -21.19
C GLU A 42 -20.20 -14.92 -22.42
N THR A 43 -19.73 -13.72 -22.76
CA THR A 43 -20.26 -12.91 -23.87
C THR A 43 -19.38 -12.86 -25.13
N SER A 44 -18.44 -13.78 -25.32
CA SER A 44 -17.73 -13.90 -26.61
C SER A 44 -18.30 -15.07 -27.42
N PRO A 45 -19.02 -14.84 -28.54
CA PRO A 45 -19.40 -15.92 -29.43
C PRO A 45 -18.12 -16.58 -29.93
N SER A 46 -18.00 -17.88 -29.70
CA SER A 46 -16.88 -18.71 -30.13
C SER A 46 -16.42 -18.33 -31.54
N THR A 47 -15.17 -17.86 -31.65
CA THR A 47 -14.51 -17.62 -32.93
C THR A 47 -14.45 -18.94 -33.68
N SER A 48 -15.34 -19.09 -34.65
CA SER A 48 -15.52 -20.28 -35.47
C SER A 48 -14.26 -20.59 -36.28
N LEU A 49 -13.54 -21.67 -35.94
CA LEU A 49 -12.75 -22.42 -36.92
C LEU A 49 -13.73 -23.20 -37.80
N ARG A 50 -14.00 -22.66 -38.99
CA ARG A 50 -14.85 -23.27 -40.01
C ARG A 50 -14.15 -24.46 -40.67
N THR A 51 -14.73 -25.64 -40.58
CA THR A 51 -14.78 -26.62 -41.69
C THR A 51 -16.13 -27.34 -41.62
N GLY A 52 -16.87 -27.28 -42.73
CA GLY A 52 -18.29 -27.63 -42.77
C GLY A 52 -18.57 -29.13 -42.98
N LEU A 53 -19.77 -29.54 -42.55
CA LEU A 53 -20.65 -30.51 -43.20
C LEU A 53 -22.03 -30.45 -42.51
N ARG A 54 -23.09 -30.56 -43.34
CA ARG A 54 -24.50 -30.54 -42.96
C ARG A 54 -24.88 -31.82 -42.20
N THR A 55 -25.77 -31.77 -41.20
CA THR A 55 -27.16 -32.32 -41.20
C THR A 55 -27.84 -32.37 -39.81
N ARG A 56 -29.10 -31.85 -39.77
CA ARG A 56 -30.34 -32.19 -39.04
C ARG A 56 -30.45 -32.42 -37.49
N PRO A 57 -31.63 -32.11 -36.88
CA PRO A 57 -31.86 -32.10 -35.42
C PRO A 57 -32.65 -33.31 -34.91
N GLU A 58 -32.41 -33.74 -33.66
CA GLU A 58 -33.25 -34.64 -32.82
C GLU A 58 -32.51 -34.84 -31.47
N ARG A 59 -33.08 -35.14 -30.30
CA ARG A 59 -34.42 -35.10 -29.68
C ARG A 59 -34.18 -35.35 -28.18
N GLU A 60 -35.05 -34.84 -27.33
CA GLU A 60 -35.05 -35.05 -25.87
C GLU A 60 -34.94 -36.53 -25.46
N ARG A 61 -34.15 -36.81 -24.42
CA ARG A 61 -34.31 -38.00 -23.58
C ARG A 61 -34.11 -37.65 -22.12
N GLN A 62 -35.20 -37.77 -21.37
CA GLN A 62 -35.27 -37.76 -19.91
C GLN A 62 -34.64 -39.05 -19.36
N GLY A 63 -33.84 -38.93 -18.30
CA GLY A 63 -33.33 -40.03 -17.48
C GLY A 63 -33.81 -39.92 -16.01
N PRO A 64 -33.91 -41.03 -15.27
CA PRO A 64 -34.74 -41.16 -14.06
C PRO A 64 -34.06 -40.64 -12.78
N PRO A 65 -34.81 -40.47 -11.66
CA PRO A 65 -34.34 -39.78 -10.47
C PRO A 65 -33.42 -40.68 -9.64
N ARG A 66 -32.30 -40.12 -9.15
CA ARG A 66 -31.50 -40.73 -8.09
C ARG A 66 -31.63 -39.98 -6.79
N GLN A 67 -31.81 -40.77 -5.75
CA GLN A 67 -32.24 -40.48 -4.41
C GLN A 67 -31.03 -40.18 -3.51
N LEU A 68 -31.16 -39.10 -2.71
CA LEU A 68 -30.43 -38.69 -1.51
C LEU A 68 -28.95 -39.14 -1.31
N ALA A 69 -28.06 -38.15 -1.29
CA ALA A 69 -26.87 -38.16 -0.44
C ALA A 69 -26.84 -36.86 0.39
N MET A 70 -26.75 -37.03 1.70
CA MET A 70 -26.71 -35.99 2.72
C MET A 70 -25.37 -35.27 2.73
N PHE A 71 -25.33 -34.05 2.22
CA PHE A 71 -24.45 -32.97 2.69
C PHE A 71 -25.26 -31.68 2.58
N GLY A 72 -25.33 -30.91 3.67
CA GLY A 72 -26.09 -29.67 3.70
C GLY A 72 -25.50 -28.69 2.70
N GLU A 73 -26.22 -28.44 1.62
CA GLU A 73 -25.98 -27.30 0.75
C GLU A 73 -26.25 -26.04 1.60
N ALA A 74 -25.18 -25.28 1.87
CA ALA A 74 -25.33 -23.88 2.21
C ALA A 74 -26.10 -23.25 1.04
N LYS A 75 -27.32 -22.77 1.30
CA LYS A 75 -28.07 -22.00 0.31
C LYS A 75 -27.23 -20.79 -0.06
N GLU A 76 -26.64 -20.80 -1.24
CA GLU A 76 -26.24 -19.57 -1.90
C GLU A 76 -27.52 -18.77 -2.19
N GLU A 77 -27.82 -17.81 -1.32
CA GLU A 77 -28.70 -16.72 -1.68
C GLU A 77 -28.05 -15.97 -2.84
N LYS A 78 -28.54 -16.19 -4.07
CA LYS A 78 -28.25 -15.31 -5.20
C LYS A 78 -28.59 -13.89 -4.76
N ALA A 79 -27.57 -13.08 -4.56
CA ALA A 79 -27.71 -11.71 -4.11
C ALA A 79 -28.66 -10.95 -5.05
N ALA A 80 -29.62 -10.23 -4.47
CA ALA A 80 -30.48 -9.34 -5.23
C ALA A 80 -29.63 -8.34 -6.02
N PRO A 81 -30.06 -7.91 -7.23
CA PRO A 81 -29.30 -6.94 -8.02
C PRO A 81 -29.11 -5.65 -7.21
N ALA A 82 -27.86 -5.20 -7.11
CA ALA A 82 -27.50 -4.02 -6.34
C ALA A 82 -28.17 -2.75 -6.90
N LYS A 83 -28.63 -1.88 -6.00
CA LYS A 83 -29.33 -0.63 -6.32
C LYS A 83 -28.39 0.55 -6.09
N TYR A 84 -27.77 1.02 -7.16
CA TYR A 84 -26.89 2.19 -7.11
C TYR A 84 -27.61 3.43 -7.64
N GLN A 85 -27.56 4.50 -6.86
CA GLN A 85 -28.27 5.75 -7.14
C GLN A 85 -27.29 6.92 -7.26
N ILE A 86 -27.51 7.77 -8.26
CA ILE A 86 -26.80 9.04 -8.41
C ILE A 86 -27.64 10.10 -7.74
N VAL A 87 -27.05 10.79 -6.76
CA VAL A 87 -27.68 11.88 -6.02
C VAL A 87 -27.28 13.18 -6.69
N GLY A 88 -28.06 13.60 -7.69
CA GLY A 88 -27.71 14.71 -8.57
C GLY A 88 -28.48 16.01 -8.36
N ASP A 89 -29.43 16.03 -7.44
CA ASP A 89 -30.25 17.20 -7.10
C ASP A 89 -30.39 17.35 -5.56
N GLU A 90 -30.87 18.52 -5.14
CA GLU A 90 -30.97 18.86 -3.71
C GLU A 90 -32.00 18.00 -2.98
N GLU A 91 -33.12 17.65 -3.63
CA GLU A 91 -34.17 16.82 -3.05
C GLU A 91 -33.64 15.42 -2.71
N ALA A 92 -32.95 14.78 -3.66
CA ALA A 92 -32.32 13.48 -3.44
C ALA A 92 -31.22 13.53 -2.35
N LEU A 93 -30.49 14.65 -2.25
CA LEU A 93 -29.48 14.83 -1.20
C LEU A 93 -30.14 14.94 0.18
N GLU A 94 -31.24 15.67 0.31
CA GLU A 94 -31.99 15.79 1.56
C GLU A 94 -32.60 14.45 1.98
N GLU A 95 -33.14 13.69 1.03
CA GLU A 95 -33.62 12.34 1.27
C GLU A 95 -32.50 11.41 1.77
N LEU A 96 -31.31 11.49 1.13
CA LEU A 96 -30.15 10.72 1.55
C LEU A 96 -29.72 11.10 2.97
N VAL A 97 -29.57 12.39 3.27
CA VAL A 97 -29.19 12.86 4.62
C VAL A 97 -30.21 12.40 5.66
N ALA A 98 -31.50 12.54 5.38
CA ALA A 98 -32.57 12.10 6.29
C ALA A 98 -32.54 10.58 6.53
N ARG A 99 -32.17 9.78 5.51
CA ARG A 99 -31.97 8.34 5.64
C ARG A 99 -30.74 8.03 6.50
N LEU A 100 -29.59 8.58 6.14
CA LEU A 100 -28.31 8.30 6.81
C LEU A 100 -28.30 8.77 8.27
N SER A 101 -29.02 9.84 8.61
CA SER A 101 -29.18 10.30 10.00
C SER A 101 -29.84 9.28 10.94
N LYS A 102 -30.50 8.26 10.40
CA LYS A 102 -31.17 7.18 11.16
C LYS A 102 -30.41 5.85 11.07
N ALA A 103 -29.31 5.81 10.32
CA ALA A 103 -28.51 4.61 10.15
C ALA A 103 -27.70 4.32 11.41
N ALA A 104 -27.53 3.02 11.73
CA ALA A 104 -26.63 2.62 12.80
C ALA A 104 -25.16 2.76 12.38
N ALA A 105 -24.88 2.51 11.10
CA ALA A 105 -23.55 2.66 10.51
C ALA A 105 -23.64 3.12 9.05
N ILE A 106 -22.61 3.82 8.61
CA ILE A 106 -22.47 4.34 7.25
C ILE A 106 -21.09 3.94 6.74
N THR A 107 -21.03 3.33 5.57
CA THR A 107 -19.79 3.17 4.82
C THR A 107 -19.60 4.35 3.90
N LEU A 108 -18.41 4.94 3.90
CA LEU A 108 -18.04 6.04 3.01
C LEU A 108 -16.79 5.72 2.19
N ASP A 109 -16.69 6.37 1.04
CA ASP A 109 -15.53 6.38 0.15
C ASP A 109 -15.52 7.69 -0.64
N VAL A 110 -14.34 8.23 -0.93
CA VAL A 110 -14.18 9.45 -1.74
C VAL A 110 -13.47 9.19 -3.05
N GLU A 111 -14.02 9.78 -4.10
CA GLU A 111 -13.46 9.76 -5.43
C GLU A 111 -12.70 11.05 -5.70
N THR A 112 -11.49 10.96 -6.27
CA THR A 112 -10.57 12.11 -6.32
C THR A 112 -9.70 12.16 -7.58
N THR A 113 -8.95 13.26 -7.78
CA THR A 113 -8.11 13.47 -8.97
C THR A 113 -6.69 12.91 -8.89
N SER A 114 -6.23 12.50 -7.71
CA SER A 114 -4.86 12.03 -7.47
C SER A 114 -4.89 10.85 -6.49
N THR A 115 -3.80 10.09 -6.39
CA THR A 115 -3.60 9.12 -5.30
C THR A 115 -2.92 9.74 -4.08
N ASP A 116 -2.46 10.99 -4.19
CA ASP A 116 -1.91 11.76 -3.09
C ASP A 116 -2.99 12.65 -2.48
N ALA A 117 -3.42 12.28 -1.27
CA ALA A 117 -4.50 12.92 -0.53
C ALA A 117 -4.23 14.41 -0.21
N MET A 118 -2.97 14.85 -0.20
CA MET A 118 -2.60 16.24 0.10
C MET A 118 -2.75 17.19 -1.08
N ILE A 119 -2.87 16.66 -2.31
CA ILE A 119 -3.03 17.47 -3.54
C ILE A 119 -4.30 17.10 -4.32
N ALA A 120 -4.99 16.03 -3.96
CA ALA A 120 -6.17 15.56 -4.68
C ALA A 120 -7.34 16.56 -4.56
N ASP A 121 -8.09 16.76 -5.65
CA ASP A 121 -9.38 17.44 -5.61
C ASP A 121 -10.48 16.40 -5.38
N LEU A 122 -11.48 16.73 -4.56
CA LEU A 122 -12.68 15.91 -4.39
C LEU A 122 -13.53 15.91 -5.67
N VAL A 123 -13.88 14.71 -6.15
CA VAL A 123 -14.69 14.48 -7.36
C VAL A 123 -16.08 13.96 -7.00
N GLY A 124 -16.18 13.08 -6.01
CA GLY A 124 -17.47 12.57 -5.54
C GLY A 124 -17.36 11.86 -4.20
N ILE A 125 -18.50 11.65 -3.56
CA ILE A 125 -18.60 10.92 -2.29
C ILE A 125 -19.57 9.75 -2.50
N ALA A 126 -19.11 8.54 -2.21
CA ALA A 126 -19.98 7.36 -2.17
C ALA A 126 -20.35 7.03 -0.73
N LEU A 127 -21.61 6.65 -0.52
CA LEU A 127 -22.17 6.34 0.79
C LEU A 127 -23.08 5.12 0.71
N THR A 128 -23.09 4.31 1.76
CA THR A 128 -24.16 3.33 1.98
C THR A 128 -24.39 3.05 3.45
N ASP A 129 -25.64 2.81 3.83
CA ASP A 129 -26.04 2.32 5.15
C ASP A 129 -26.41 0.82 5.13
N LYS A 130 -26.38 0.17 3.96
CA LYS A 130 -26.91 -1.18 3.78
C LYS A 130 -26.34 -1.90 2.55
N GLU A 131 -26.14 -3.20 2.70
CA GLU A 131 -25.71 -4.09 1.61
C GLU A 131 -26.63 -4.07 0.40
N GLY A 132 -26.01 -4.09 -0.79
CA GLY A 132 -26.70 -4.06 -2.07
C GLY A 132 -27.33 -2.72 -2.41
N GLU A 133 -27.08 -1.67 -1.64
CA GLU A 133 -27.48 -0.30 -1.92
C GLU A 133 -26.25 0.61 -1.89
N GLY A 134 -26.25 1.68 -2.68
CA GLY A 134 -25.16 2.66 -2.69
C GLY A 134 -25.57 3.96 -3.35
N TYR A 135 -25.07 5.06 -2.82
CA TYR A 135 -25.39 6.42 -3.24
C TYR A 135 -24.12 7.13 -3.63
N TYR A 136 -24.09 7.70 -4.84
CA TYR A 136 -22.97 8.51 -5.31
C TYR A 136 -23.39 9.96 -5.44
N VAL A 137 -22.67 10.83 -4.74
CA VAL A 137 -22.84 12.28 -4.76
C VAL A 137 -21.70 12.90 -5.59
N PRO A 138 -21.90 13.17 -6.89
CA PRO A 138 -20.89 13.82 -7.73
C PRO A 138 -20.75 15.31 -7.38
N VAL A 139 -19.52 15.77 -7.15
CA VAL A 139 -19.23 17.16 -6.76
C VAL A 139 -18.22 17.88 -7.68
N GLY A 140 -17.35 17.13 -8.37
CA GLY A 140 -16.15 17.68 -9.01
C GLY A 140 -15.77 17.08 -10.36
N HIS A 141 -16.70 16.44 -11.09
CA HIS A 141 -16.46 16.01 -12.45
C HIS A 141 -16.25 17.20 -13.41
N LYS A 142 -15.27 17.06 -14.30
CA LYS A 142 -14.83 18.01 -15.31
C LYS A 142 -14.81 17.30 -16.67
N LEU A 143 -16.00 17.00 -17.21
CA LEU A 143 -16.14 16.41 -18.55
C LEU A 143 -15.77 17.44 -19.63
N GLU A 144 -15.09 17.02 -20.70
CA GLU A 144 -14.64 17.91 -21.79
C GLU A 144 -15.78 18.71 -22.44
N ALA A 145 -15.39 19.88 -23.00
CA ALA A 145 -16.24 20.89 -23.63
C ALA A 145 -16.98 20.35 -24.88
N GLY A 146 -18.04 19.58 -24.63
CA GLY A 146 -18.94 19.03 -25.65
C GLY A 146 -20.18 18.38 -25.04
N ASN A 147 -20.05 17.85 -23.82
CA ASN A 147 -21.14 17.21 -23.06
C ASN A 147 -21.49 17.93 -21.74
N TRP A 148 -21.14 19.22 -21.62
CA TRP A 148 -21.37 20.01 -20.40
C TRP A 148 -22.85 19.99 -19.93
N LYS A 149 -23.81 19.84 -20.84
CA LYS A 149 -25.24 19.77 -20.50
C LYS A 149 -25.65 18.49 -19.76
N LEU A 150 -24.94 17.38 -19.93
CA LEU A 150 -25.19 16.13 -19.19
C LEU A 150 -24.36 16.05 -17.89
N ALA A 151 -23.19 16.71 -17.86
CA ALA A 151 -22.36 16.82 -16.66
C ALA A 151 -22.97 17.76 -15.61
N ALA A 152 -23.55 18.88 -16.08
CA ALA A 152 -24.10 19.92 -15.22
C ALA A 152 -25.49 19.60 -14.65
N SER A 153 -26.23 18.64 -15.22
CA SER A 153 -27.60 18.32 -14.78
C SER A 153 -27.68 17.45 -13.54
N SER A 154 -26.56 16.86 -13.10
CA SER A 154 -26.55 15.91 -11.98
C SER A 154 -25.35 16.08 -11.05
N GLN A 155 -24.61 17.19 -11.14
CA GLN A 155 -23.49 17.50 -10.26
C GLN A 155 -23.92 18.56 -9.24
N LEU A 156 -23.66 18.29 -7.97
CA LEU A 156 -24.01 19.18 -6.88
C LEU A 156 -22.82 20.05 -6.49
N PRO A 157 -22.99 21.37 -6.27
CA PRO A 157 -21.91 22.26 -5.87
C PRO A 157 -21.53 22.04 -4.39
N HIS A 158 -20.57 22.82 -3.89
CA HIS A 158 -19.89 22.61 -2.61
C HIS A 158 -20.79 22.57 -1.35
N TYR A 159 -22.07 23.01 -1.41
CA TYR A 159 -22.99 22.90 -0.26
C TYR A 159 -23.27 21.45 0.15
N VAL A 160 -22.94 20.46 -0.70
CA VAL A 160 -23.04 19.03 -0.36
C VAL A 160 -22.35 18.70 0.96
N LEU A 161 -21.16 19.26 1.18
CA LEU A 161 -20.39 19.00 2.39
C LEU A 161 -21.13 19.53 3.61
N ASP A 162 -21.73 20.72 3.53
CA ASP A 162 -22.50 21.30 4.63
C ASP A 162 -23.77 20.51 4.95
N LYS A 163 -24.43 19.93 3.94
CA LYS A 163 -25.61 19.07 4.13
C LYS A 163 -25.25 17.69 4.70
N LEU A 164 -24.11 17.12 4.32
CA LEU A 164 -23.63 15.83 4.85
C LEU A 164 -22.97 15.95 6.22
N ARG A 165 -22.45 17.13 6.57
CA ARG A 165 -21.74 17.40 7.83
C ARG A 165 -22.48 16.89 9.08
N PRO A 166 -23.78 17.14 9.28
CA PRO A 166 -24.48 16.70 10.50
C PRO A 166 -24.48 15.18 10.68
N VAL A 167 -24.31 14.41 9.61
CA VAL A 167 -24.29 12.94 9.64
C VAL A 167 -22.86 12.42 9.75
N LEU A 168 -21.94 13.00 8.98
CA LEU A 168 -20.55 12.53 8.91
C LEU A 168 -19.70 12.98 10.10
N GLU A 169 -20.06 14.07 10.78
CA GLU A 169 -19.40 14.53 12.01
C GLU A 169 -20.09 14.04 13.31
N ASP A 170 -21.18 13.26 13.20
CA ASP A 170 -21.88 12.70 14.35
C ASP A 170 -21.13 11.46 14.91
N GLU A 171 -20.57 11.55 16.10
CA GLU A 171 -19.85 10.43 16.74
C GLU A 171 -20.75 9.22 17.08
N SER A 172 -22.08 9.41 17.16
CA SER A 172 -23.04 8.35 17.50
C SER A 172 -23.35 7.40 16.33
N ILE A 173 -23.10 7.83 15.10
CA ILE A 173 -23.26 7.02 13.90
C ILE A 173 -21.91 6.41 13.54
N ALA A 174 -21.82 5.08 13.48
CA ALA A 174 -20.59 4.38 13.14
C ALA A 174 -20.18 4.64 11.67
N LYS A 175 -18.89 4.87 11.41
CA LYS A 175 -18.34 5.06 10.05
C LYS A 175 -17.41 3.92 9.69
N TYR A 176 -17.65 3.34 8.53
CA TYR A 176 -16.82 2.30 7.93
C TYR A 176 -16.16 2.83 6.66
N ALA A 177 -14.93 2.41 6.40
CA ALA A 177 -14.24 2.73 5.17
C ALA A 177 -13.17 1.67 4.85
N HIS A 178 -12.53 1.81 3.71
CA HIS A 178 -11.39 1.01 3.31
C HIS A 178 -10.21 1.95 3.08
N ASN A 179 -9.12 1.82 3.84
CA ASN A 179 -8.04 2.82 3.82
C ASN A 179 -8.53 4.24 4.16
N SER A 180 -9.35 4.30 5.22
CA SER A 180 -10.06 5.48 5.73
C SER A 180 -9.20 6.73 5.93
N LYS A 181 -7.90 6.56 6.23
CA LYS A 181 -6.95 7.68 6.37
C LYS A 181 -6.93 8.57 5.11
N TYR A 182 -7.06 7.97 3.93
CA TYR A 182 -7.13 8.72 2.67
C TYR A 182 -8.38 9.60 2.61
N ASP A 183 -9.56 9.01 2.85
CA ASP A 183 -10.84 9.73 2.87
C ASP A 183 -10.84 10.86 3.89
N LEU A 184 -10.39 10.57 5.12
CA LEU A 184 -10.28 11.55 6.21
C LEU A 184 -9.43 12.75 5.80
N THR A 185 -8.27 12.51 5.18
CA THR A 185 -7.34 13.56 4.76
C THR A 185 -7.95 14.46 3.67
N VAL A 186 -8.58 13.85 2.66
CA VAL A 186 -9.24 14.59 1.56
C VAL A 186 -10.39 15.44 2.10
N LEU A 187 -11.26 14.87 2.93
CA LEU A 187 -12.42 15.57 3.46
C LEU A 187 -12.04 16.67 4.46
N ALA A 188 -10.99 16.46 5.27
CA ALA A 188 -10.48 17.47 6.18
C ALA A 188 -9.88 18.69 5.45
N ARG A 189 -9.29 18.51 4.26
CA ARG A 189 -8.85 19.62 3.38
C ARG A 189 -10.01 20.44 2.81
N HIS A 190 -11.23 19.89 2.84
CA HIS A 190 -12.47 20.58 2.51
C HIS A 190 -13.29 20.94 3.76
N ASP A 191 -12.60 21.18 4.88
CA ASP A 191 -13.17 21.61 6.16
C ASP A 191 -14.24 20.66 6.73
N MET A 192 -14.18 19.35 6.44
CA MET A 192 -15.11 18.36 6.98
C MET A 192 -14.37 17.31 7.82
N GLN A 193 -14.75 17.18 9.10
CA GLN A 193 -14.06 16.32 10.06
C GLN A 193 -14.87 15.06 10.33
N ILE A 194 -14.51 13.95 9.68
CA ILE A 194 -15.20 12.68 9.89
C ILE A 194 -15.02 12.21 11.34
N LYS A 195 -16.14 11.95 12.01
CA LYS A 195 -16.16 11.41 13.36
C LYS A 195 -16.91 10.10 13.43
N GLY A 196 -16.70 9.35 14.51
CA GLY A 196 -17.30 8.02 14.67
C GLY A 196 -16.70 6.96 13.75
N LEU A 197 -15.47 7.15 13.25
CA LEU A 197 -14.75 6.12 12.50
C LEU A 197 -14.54 4.89 13.38
N SER A 198 -15.22 3.80 13.03
CA SER A 198 -15.30 2.60 13.85
C SER A 198 -14.74 1.37 13.15
N PHE A 199 -14.55 1.40 11.83
CA PHE A 199 -14.01 0.26 11.10
C PHE A 199 -13.24 0.66 9.82
N ASP A 200 -12.00 0.19 9.69
CA ASP A 200 -11.25 0.20 8.44
C ASP A 200 -10.98 -1.25 8.00
N THR A 201 -11.55 -1.64 6.86
CA THR A 201 -11.46 -3.01 6.36
C THR A 201 -10.05 -3.42 5.92
N MET A 202 -9.20 -2.46 5.52
CA MET A 202 -7.80 -2.74 5.17
C MET A 202 -6.99 -3.09 6.43
N ILE A 203 -7.19 -2.32 7.51
CA ILE A 203 -6.55 -2.57 8.81
C ILE A 203 -7.06 -3.87 9.42
N ALA A 204 -8.38 -4.12 9.34
CA ALA A 204 -8.98 -5.34 9.85
C ALA A 204 -8.43 -6.60 9.15
N GLU A 205 -8.31 -6.59 7.82
CA GLU A 205 -7.66 -7.68 7.07
C GLU A 205 -6.21 -7.87 7.50
N TRP A 206 -5.45 -6.78 7.61
CA TRP A 206 -4.04 -6.85 7.99
C TRP A 206 -3.84 -7.40 9.41
N LEU A 207 -4.70 -7.06 10.37
CA LEU A 207 -4.66 -7.67 11.70
C LEU A 207 -5.03 -9.15 11.67
N ALA A 208 -6.06 -9.51 10.89
CA ALA A 208 -6.52 -10.89 10.78
C ALA A 208 -5.47 -11.80 10.12
N ASP A 209 -4.80 -11.31 9.08
CA ASP A 209 -3.67 -11.97 8.41
C ASP A 209 -2.60 -10.96 7.98
N PRO A 210 -1.56 -10.73 8.80
CA PRO A 210 -0.48 -9.80 8.48
C PRO A 210 0.37 -10.21 7.27
N ALA A 211 0.30 -11.47 6.82
CA ALA A 211 0.99 -11.94 5.62
C ALA A 211 0.13 -11.80 4.35
N SER A 212 -1.13 -11.36 4.49
CA SER A 212 -2.07 -11.21 3.40
C SER A 212 -1.53 -10.27 2.32
N ARG A 213 -1.65 -10.71 1.07
CA ARG A 213 -1.40 -9.89 -0.12
C ARG A 213 -2.69 -9.27 -0.68
N ASN A 214 -3.80 -9.35 0.05
CA ASN A 214 -5.13 -8.95 -0.38
C ASN A 214 -5.59 -7.61 0.21
N LEU A 215 -4.68 -6.76 0.68
CA LEU A 215 -5.06 -5.55 1.41
C LEU A 215 -5.87 -4.54 0.59
N GLY A 216 -5.73 -4.51 -0.74
CA GLY A 216 -6.55 -3.63 -1.58
C GLY A 216 -7.96 -4.17 -1.78
N LEU A 217 -8.97 -3.29 -1.70
CA LEU A 217 -10.40 -3.62 -1.69
C LEU A 217 -10.82 -4.66 -2.74
N LYS A 218 -10.38 -4.51 -3.99
CA LYS A 218 -10.77 -5.43 -5.09
C LYS A 218 -10.27 -6.86 -4.83
N ASN A 219 -9.03 -6.99 -4.36
CA ASN A 219 -8.46 -8.29 -4.02
C ASN A 219 -9.11 -8.85 -2.75
N LEU A 220 -9.41 -7.97 -1.79
CA LEU A 220 -10.06 -8.34 -0.53
C LEU A 220 -11.47 -8.89 -0.77
N ALA A 221 -12.28 -8.19 -1.58
CA ALA A 221 -13.61 -8.62 -1.96
C ALA A 221 -13.60 -9.96 -2.72
N TRP A 222 -12.63 -10.16 -3.62
CA TRP A 222 -12.48 -11.45 -4.30
C TRP A 222 -12.11 -12.57 -3.32
N ALA A 223 -11.12 -12.33 -2.46
CA ALA A 223 -10.61 -13.34 -1.53
C ALA A 223 -11.63 -13.71 -0.43
N ARG A 224 -12.33 -12.71 0.15
CA ARG A 224 -13.22 -12.90 1.30
C ARG A 224 -14.69 -13.07 0.93
N LEU A 225 -15.14 -12.46 -0.17
CA LEU A 225 -16.56 -12.50 -0.61
C LEU A 225 -16.77 -13.29 -1.90
N GLY A 226 -15.71 -13.67 -2.62
CA GLY A 226 -15.82 -14.29 -3.95
C GLY A 226 -16.32 -13.32 -5.04
N VAL A 227 -16.35 -12.01 -4.76
CA VAL A 227 -16.88 -11.00 -5.69
C VAL A 227 -15.74 -10.40 -6.51
N GLU A 228 -15.82 -10.54 -7.84
CA GLU A 228 -14.91 -9.86 -8.75
C GLU A 228 -15.37 -8.42 -9.00
N MET A 229 -14.56 -7.46 -8.54
CA MET A 229 -14.82 -6.04 -8.71
C MET A 229 -14.12 -5.48 -9.94
N LYS A 230 -14.70 -4.46 -10.56
CA LYS A 230 -14.07 -3.75 -11.68
C LYS A 230 -12.81 -3.01 -11.21
N PRO A 231 -11.66 -3.18 -11.88
CA PRO A 231 -10.45 -2.44 -11.55
C PRO A 231 -10.59 -0.97 -11.97
N ILE A 232 -9.92 -0.06 -11.25
CA ILE A 232 -9.97 1.38 -11.55
C ILE A 232 -9.45 1.69 -12.96
N THR A 233 -8.51 0.88 -13.46
CA THR A 233 -7.91 1.02 -14.79
C THR A 233 -8.91 0.92 -15.94
N ASP A 234 -10.07 0.28 -15.71
CA ASP A 234 -11.14 0.23 -16.72
C ASP A 234 -11.84 1.58 -16.87
N LEU A 235 -11.81 2.42 -15.81
CA LEU A 235 -12.38 3.76 -15.80
C LEU A 235 -11.36 4.79 -16.27
N ILE A 236 -10.15 4.74 -15.70
CA ILE A 236 -9.16 5.81 -15.88
C ILE A 236 -8.04 5.47 -16.87
N GLY A 237 -7.97 4.23 -17.37
CA GLY A 237 -6.88 3.78 -18.24
C GLY A 237 -5.56 3.56 -17.49
N THR A 238 -4.47 3.43 -18.25
CA THR A 238 -3.12 3.16 -17.73
C THR A 238 -2.03 3.98 -18.45
N GLY A 239 -0.88 4.13 -17.79
CA GLY A 239 0.30 4.77 -18.38
C GLY A 239 0.11 6.25 -18.68
N LYS A 240 0.76 6.75 -19.73
CA LYS A 240 0.75 8.19 -20.09
C LYS A 240 -0.63 8.72 -20.52
N GLY A 241 -1.55 7.83 -20.91
CA GLY A 241 -2.91 8.18 -21.30
C GLY A 241 -3.92 8.05 -20.19
N GLN A 242 -3.49 7.80 -18.95
CA GLN A 242 -4.37 7.69 -17.80
C GLN A 242 -5.04 9.04 -17.52
N VAL A 243 -6.37 9.03 -17.37
CA VAL A 243 -7.16 10.21 -17.00
C VAL A 243 -7.40 10.24 -15.49
N THR A 244 -7.93 11.34 -14.96
CA THR A 244 -8.34 11.43 -13.54
C THR A 244 -9.81 11.04 -13.38
N MET A 245 -10.26 10.68 -12.17
CA MET A 245 -11.67 10.38 -11.92
C MET A 245 -12.61 11.54 -12.31
N ALA A 246 -12.15 12.78 -12.23
CA ALA A 246 -12.90 13.95 -12.69
C ALA A 246 -13.31 13.89 -14.17
N GLN A 247 -12.57 13.16 -15.02
CA GLN A 247 -12.86 13.04 -16.45
C GLN A 247 -13.73 11.81 -16.78
N VAL A 248 -14.02 10.96 -15.79
CA VAL A 248 -14.87 9.79 -15.95
C VAL A 248 -16.35 10.22 -15.96
N PRO A 249 -17.20 9.64 -16.83
CA PRO A 249 -18.64 9.90 -16.80
C PRO A 249 -19.26 9.54 -15.45
N ILE A 250 -20.10 10.43 -14.90
CA ILE A 250 -20.74 10.27 -13.57
C ILE A 250 -21.40 8.89 -13.42
N ALA A 251 -22.11 8.39 -14.42
CA ALA A 251 -22.77 7.09 -14.34
C ALA A 251 -21.79 5.91 -14.19
N GLN A 252 -20.58 6.00 -14.76
CA GLN A 252 -19.55 4.98 -14.61
C GLN A 252 -18.86 5.09 -13.24
N ALA A 253 -18.54 6.32 -12.82
CA ALA A 253 -17.98 6.59 -11.51
C ALA A 253 -18.93 6.14 -10.39
N ALA A 254 -20.24 6.42 -10.51
CA ALA A 254 -21.25 5.98 -9.56
C ALA A 254 -21.33 4.45 -9.45
N CYS A 255 -21.32 3.73 -10.57
CA CYS A 255 -21.30 2.26 -10.53
C CYS A 255 -20.06 1.70 -9.82
N TYR A 256 -18.92 2.36 -9.98
CA TYR A 256 -17.65 1.96 -9.36
C TYR A 256 -17.66 2.29 -7.86
N ALA A 257 -17.86 3.55 -7.51
CA ALA A 257 -17.80 4.03 -6.13
C ALA A 257 -18.89 3.41 -5.23
N CYS A 258 -20.11 3.22 -5.77
CA CYS A 258 -21.17 2.52 -5.03
C CYS A 258 -20.83 1.04 -4.78
N ALA A 259 -20.13 0.38 -5.71
CA ALA A 259 -19.67 -0.98 -5.48
C ALA A 259 -18.58 -1.03 -4.39
N ASP A 260 -17.78 0.02 -4.26
CA ASP A 260 -16.68 0.07 -3.28
C ASP A 260 -17.22 0.21 -1.86
N VAL A 261 -18.21 1.08 -1.66
CA VAL A 261 -18.88 1.18 -0.36
C VAL A 261 -19.76 -0.04 -0.05
N ASP A 262 -20.42 -0.67 -1.04
CA ASP A 262 -21.18 -1.91 -0.82
C ASP A 262 -20.25 -3.05 -0.39
N MET A 263 -19.16 -3.30 -1.12
CA MET A 263 -18.22 -4.36 -0.77
C MET A 263 -17.52 -4.09 0.55
N THR A 264 -17.14 -2.85 0.83
CA THR A 264 -16.59 -2.45 2.12
C THR A 264 -17.58 -2.73 3.25
N HIS A 265 -18.87 -2.39 3.07
CA HIS A 265 -19.92 -2.66 4.05
C HIS A 265 -20.09 -4.17 4.32
N ARG A 266 -20.08 -5.00 3.27
CA ARG A 266 -20.17 -6.46 3.38
C ARG A 266 -18.96 -7.06 4.09
N LEU A 267 -17.75 -6.55 3.80
CA LEU A 267 -16.52 -7.03 4.41
C LEU A 267 -16.51 -6.86 5.94
N VAL A 268 -17.13 -5.81 6.48
CA VAL A 268 -17.26 -5.63 7.94
C VAL A 268 -17.92 -6.84 8.61
N LYS A 269 -18.99 -7.38 8.01
CA LYS A 269 -19.70 -8.54 8.56
C LYS A 269 -18.88 -9.82 8.59
N VAL A 270 -17.84 -9.91 7.78
CA VAL A 270 -16.93 -11.07 7.72
C VAL A 270 -15.73 -10.84 8.64
N LEU A 271 -15.13 -9.65 8.59
CA LEU A 271 -13.90 -9.34 9.31
C LEU A 271 -14.13 -9.09 10.81
N GLU A 272 -15.24 -8.46 11.20
CA GLU A 272 -15.52 -8.20 12.62
C GLU A 272 -15.62 -9.49 13.45
N PRO A 273 -16.40 -10.51 13.06
CA PRO A 273 -16.45 -11.77 13.80
C PRO A 273 -15.08 -12.45 13.87
N GLU A 274 -14.31 -12.45 12.79
CA GLU A 274 -12.97 -13.05 12.74
C GLU A 274 -11.99 -12.35 13.71
N LEU A 275 -12.00 -11.02 13.77
CA LEU A 275 -11.19 -10.27 14.72
C LEU A 275 -11.57 -10.57 16.17
N ARG A 276 -12.85 -10.76 16.45
CA ARG A 276 -13.33 -11.14 17.80
C ARG A 276 -12.92 -12.56 18.15
N GLU A 277 -13.07 -13.50 17.22
CA GLU A 277 -12.65 -14.90 17.39
C GLU A 277 -11.15 -15.02 17.66
N LYS A 278 -10.32 -14.22 16.98
CA LYS A 278 -8.87 -14.16 17.17
C LYS A 278 -8.41 -13.33 18.38
N GLU A 279 -9.34 -12.82 19.19
CA GLU A 279 -9.05 -11.92 20.34
C GLU A 279 -8.32 -10.61 19.95
N LEU A 280 -8.43 -10.19 18.69
CA LEU A 280 -7.78 -8.98 18.15
C LEU A 280 -8.66 -7.73 18.26
N TRP A 281 -9.93 -7.89 18.66
CA TRP A 281 -10.87 -6.78 18.76
C TRP A 281 -10.41 -5.61 19.66
N PRO A 282 -9.81 -5.83 20.85
CA PRO A 282 -9.28 -4.74 21.66
C PRO A 282 -8.11 -4.02 20.96
N LEU A 283 -7.19 -4.76 20.32
CA LEU A 283 -6.09 -4.15 19.56
C LEU A 283 -6.61 -3.29 18.40
N PHE A 284 -7.61 -3.79 17.68
CA PHE A 284 -8.25 -3.05 16.58
C PHE A 284 -8.92 -1.77 17.08
N THR A 285 -9.75 -1.86 18.12
CA THR A 285 -10.59 -0.73 18.58
C THR A 285 -9.90 0.27 19.51
N GLU A 286 -8.93 -0.17 20.30
CA GLU A 286 -8.25 0.68 21.29
C GLU A 286 -6.91 1.24 20.81
N VAL A 287 -6.29 0.62 19.78
CA VAL A 287 -4.99 1.03 19.25
C VAL A 287 -5.07 1.42 17.78
N GLU A 288 -5.45 0.50 16.89
CA GLU A 288 -5.32 0.76 15.45
C GLU A 288 -6.32 1.78 14.90
N MET A 289 -7.60 1.68 15.27
CA MET A 289 -8.63 2.62 14.81
C MET A 289 -8.43 4.04 15.38
N PRO A 290 -8.11 4.24 16.68
CA PRO A 290 -7.79 5.57 17.20
C PRO A 290 -6.51 6.18 16.62
N LEU A 291 -5.58 5.36 16.12
CA LEU A 291 -4.35 5.82 15.48
C LEU A 291 -4.60 6.40 14.08
N VAL A 292 -5.65 5.98 13.37
CA VAL A 292 -5.98 6.48 12.02
C VAL A 292 -6.09 8.01 11.95
N PRO A 293 -6.98 8.68 12.72
CA PRO A 293 -7.10 10.14 12.65
C PRO A 293 -5.84 10.86 13.12
N VAL A 294 -5.08 10.29 14.07
CA VAL A 294 -3.80 10.85 14.51
C VAL A 294 -2.78 10.84 13.36
N LEU A 295 -2.68 9.74 12.62
CA LEU A 295 -1.80 9.66 11.46
C LEU A 295 -2.27 10.61 10.36
N ALA A 296 -3.57 10.69 10.05
CA ALA A 296 -4.10 11.65 9.09
C ALA A 296 -3.71 13.10 9.46
N GLU A 297 -3.88 13.49 10.73
CA GLU A 297 -3.49 14.83 11.21
C GLU A 297 -1.97 15.06 11.11
N MET A 298 -1.15 14.05 11.48
CA MET A 298 0.31 14.12 11.35
C MET A 298 0.74 14.32 9.89
N GLU A 299 0.12 13.60 8.95
CA GLU A 299 0.37 13.72 7.51
C GLU A 299 -0.02 15.10 7.02
N MET A 300 -1.23 15.57 7.36
CA MET A 300 -1.71 16.90 6.99
C MET A 300 -0.85 18.02 7.55
N LYS A 301 -0.33 17.87 8.78
CA LYS A 301 0.55 18.87 9.38
C LYS A 301 1.89 18.95 8.65
N GLY A 302 2.45 17.80 8.25
CA GLY A 302 3.73 17.71 7.55
C GLY A 302 4.91 18.31 8.31
N VAL A 303 6.08 18.33 7.68
CA VAL A 303 7.33 18.87 8.25
C VAL A 303 7.93 19.96 7.36
N LYS A 304 8.38 21.06 7.98
CA LYS A 304 9.02 22.19 7.27
C LYS A 304 10.44 21.80 6.87
N LEU A 305 10.82 22.16 5.65
CA LEU A 305 12.12 21.85 5.06
C LEU A 305 12.85 23.12 4.65
N ASP A 306 14.11 23.23 5.02
CA ASP A 306 15.02 24.27 4.53
C ASP A 306 15.58 23.86 3.15
N VAL A 307 14.85 24.27 2.12
CA VAL A 307 15.16 23.97 0.71
C VAL A 307 16.45 24.65 0.25
N GLU A 308 16.74 25.86 0.75
CA GLU A 308 17.95 26.60 0.38
C GLU A 308 19.20 25.89 0.92
N TYR A 309 19.16 25.49 2.19
CA TYR A 309 20.22 24.71 2.81
C TYR A 309 20.47 23.38 2.07
N LEU A 310 19.42 22.67 1.65
CA LEU A 310 19.58 21.46 0.83
C LEU A 310 20.19 21.76 -0.55
N GLY A 311 19.85 22.90 -1.16
CA GLY A 311 20.47 23.34 -2.40
C GLY A 311 21.98 23.60 -2.26
N GLU A 312 22.41 24.20 -1.15
CA GLU A 312 23.83 24.36 -0.82
C GLU A 312 24.53 23.03 -0.59
N MET A 313 23.90 22.14 0.20
CA MET A 313 24.40 20.81 0.47
C MET A 313 24.55 19.99 -0.83
N SER A 314 23.59 20.09 -1.75
CA SER A 314 23.66 19.43 -3.06
C SER A 314 24.91 19.85 -3.85
N ARG A 315 25.21 21.17 -3.88
CA ARG A 315 26.42 21.70 -4.54
C ARG A 315 27.72 21.25 -3.85
N GLN A 316 27.72 21.12 -2.53
CA GLN A 316 28.88 20.61 -1.79
C GLN A 316 29.12 19.13 -2.08
N LEU A 317 28.07 18.30 -1.97
CA LEU A 317 28.15 16.86 -2.24
C LEU A 317 28.56 16.60 -3.69
N HIS A 318 28.07 17.38 -4.65
CA HIS A 318 28.50 17.27 -6.04
C HIS A 318 30.02 17.47 -6.19
N ARG A 319 30.59 18.50 -5.56
CA ARG A 319 32.04 18.75 -5.59
C ARG A 319 32.85 17.61 -4.96
N GLN A 320 32.37 17.06 -3.85
CA GLN A 320 33.01 15.91 -3.18
C GLN A 320 32.96 14.65 -4.06
N LEU A 321 31.79 14.35 -4.63
CA LEU A 321 31.62 13.21 -5.54
C LEU A 321 32.54 13.33 -6.76
N SER A 322 32.62 14.50 -7.40
CA SER A 322 33.54 14.70 -8.53
C SER A 322 35.02 14.62 -8.15
N ALA A 323 35.38 14.92 -6.90
CA ALA A 323 36.74 14.70 -6.41
C ALA A 323 37.04 13.21 -6.20
N LEU A 324 36.12 12.48 -5.55
CA LEU A 324 36.21 11.03 -5.35
C LEU A 324 36.27 10.28 -6.68
N GLU A 325 35.41 10.64 -7.65
CA GLU A 325 35.41 10.02 -8.97
C GLU A 325 36.74 10.17 -9.69
N ARG A 326 37.36 11.37 -9.62
CA ARG A 326 38.70 11.59 -10.20
C ARG A 326 39.75 10.71 -9.54
N GLN A 327 39.75 10.59 -8.21
CA GLN A 327 40.69 9.73 -7.49
C GLN A 327 40.48 8.24 -7.83
N ILE A 328 39.22 7.81 -7.94
CA ILE A 328 38.87 6.44 -8.34
C ILE A 328 39.35 6.17 -9.77
N HIS A 329 39.09 7.08 -10.71
CA HIS A 329 39.54 6.93 -12.11
C HIS A 329 41.06 6.89 -12.22
N GLU A 330 41.78 7.68 -11.43
CA GLU A 330 43.24 7.68 -11.38
C GLU A 330 43.79 6.34 -10.85
N MET A 331 43.22 5.81 -9.77
CA MET A 331 43.63 4.53 -9.20
C MET A 331 43.32 3.33 -10.13
N VAL A 332 42.19 3.38 -10.84
CA VAL A 332 41.77 2.31 -11.76
C VAL A 332 42.46 2.43 -13.14
N GLY A 333 42.84 3.66 -13.52
CA GLY A 333 43.55 3.98 -14.77
C GLY A 333 42.65 4.25 -15.98
N TYR A 334 41.34 4.43 -15.79
CA TYR A 334 40.41 4.87 -16.84
C TYR A 334 39.12 5.47 -16.25
N SER A 335 38.39 6.23 -17.05
CA SER A 335 37.10 6.83 -16.64
C SER A 335 35.93 5.90 -16.90
N PHE A 336 35.03 5.80 -15.92
CA PHE A 336 33.79 5.02 -15.99
C PHE A 336 32.75 5.59 -15.01
N ASN A 337 31.50 5.15 -15.15
CA ASN A 337 30.43 5.52 -14.23
C ASN A 337 30.50 4.67 -12.95
N VAL A 338 30.94 5.28 -11.85
CA VAL A 338 31.07 4.63 -10.53
C VAL A 338 29.72 4.16 -9.97
N ASN A 339 28.61 4.79 -10.38
CA ASN A 339 27.25 4.37 -10.00
C ASN A 339 26.76 3.14 -10.79
N SER A 340 27.41 2.79 -11.91
CA SER A 340 27.06 1.59 -12.68
C SER A 340 27.67 0.36 -12.01
N THR A 341 26.82 -0.51 -11.47
CA THR A 341 27.24 -1.76 -10.84
C THR A 341 28.04 -2.65 -11.79
N GLN A 342 27.72 -2.64 -13.08
CA GLN A 342 28.41 -3.37 -14.14
C GLN A 342 29.82 -2.80 -14.38
N GLN A 343 29.92 -1.51 -14.67
CA GLN A 343 31.22 -0.88 -14.97
C GLN A 343 32.16 -0.92 -13.76
N LEU A 344 31.61 -0.77 -12.55
CA LEU A 344 32.37 -0.91 -11.30
C LEU A 344 32.86 -2.34 -11.08
N SER A 345 32.04 -3.34 -11.39
CA SER A 345 32.44 -4.76 -11.30
C SER A 345 33.64 -5.03 -12.21
N ASP A 346 33.57 -4.56 -13.45
CA ASP A 346 34.65 -4.74 -14.42
C ASP A 346 35.93 -3.98 -13.98
N ALA A 347 35.79 -2.76 -13.45
CA ALA A 347 36.90 -1.97 -12.90
C ALA A 347 37.62 -2.71 -11.75
N LEU A 348 36.88 -3.29 -10.81
CA LEU A 348 37.44 -3.92 -9.61
C LEU A 348 38.03 -5.30 -9.90
N PHE A 349 37.30 -6.17 -10.59
CA PHE A 349 37.67 -7.59 -10.70
C PHE A 349 38.41 -7.92 -12.00
N ILE A 350 38.19 -7.17 -13.09
CA ILE A 350 38.85 -7.42 -14.37
C ILE A 350 40.08 -6.53 -14.51
N LYS A 351 39.93 -5.21 -14.30
CA LYS A 351 41.04 -4.26 -14.50
C LYS A 351 42.05 -4.28 -13.36
N LEU A 352 41.58 -4.10 -12.12
CA LEU A 352 42.45 -4.12 -10.93
C LEU A 352 42.81 -5.53 -10.47
N GLY A 353 42.04 -6.54 -10.90
CA GLY A 353 42.32 -7.95 -10.59
C GLY A 353 42.14 -8.30 -9.11
N LEU A 354 41.25 -7.61 -8.39
CA LEU A 354 40.95 -7.92 -6.99
C LEU A 354 40.40 -9.34 -6.85
N SER A 355 40.67 -9.97 -5.70
CA SER A 355 40.24 -11.35 -5.47
C SER A 355 38.71 -11.44 -5.42
N ALA A 356 38.13 -12.17 -6.37
CA ALA A 356 36.70 -12.46 -6.41
C ALA A 356 36.31 -13.71 -5.58
N GLN A 357 37.21 -14.21 -4.74
CA GLN A 357 36.98 -15.43 -3.97
C GLN A 357 35.84 -15.22 -2.96
N GLY A 358 34.76 -15.99 -3.09
CA GLY A 358 33.56 -15.86 -2.26
C GLY A 358 32.57 -14.79 -2.73
N VAL A 359 32.86 -14.04 -3.80
CA VAL A 359 31.96 -13.01 -4.33
C VAL A 359 30.92 -13.65 -5.25
N LYS A 360 29.63 -13.49 -4.91
CA LYS A 360 28.52 -13.98 -5.73
C LYS A 360 28.41 -13.17 -7.03
N LYS A 361 28.08 -13.85 -8.13
CA LYS A 361 27.70 -13.21 -9.40
C LYS A 361 26.23 -12.83 -9.40
N THR A 362 25.92 -11.71 -10.03
CA THR A 362 24.56 -11.24 -10.30
C THR A 362 23.91 -12.06 -11.41
N LYS A 363 22.59 -11.92 -11.60
CA LYS A 363 21.84 -12.58 -12.68
C LYS A 363 22.37 -12.25 -14.08
N SER A 364 23.02 -11.09 -14.24
CA SER A 364 23.66 -10.65 -15.49
C SER A 364 25.10 -11.16 -15.67
N GLY A 365 25.62 -11.95 -14.73
CA GLY A 365 26.94 -12.60 -14.84
C GLY A 365 28.12 -11.80 -14.29
N HIS A 366 27.93 -10.52 -13.94
CA HIS A 366 28.96 -9.69 -13.30
C HIS A 366 29.08 -9.99 -11.80
N TYR A 367 30.27 -9.82 -11.21
CA TYR A 367 30.45 -9.95 -9.77
C TYR A 367 29.65 -8.87 -9.03
N SER A 368 29.00 -9.26 -7.92
CA SER A 368 28.25 -8.33 -7.09
C SER A 368 29.18 -7.24 -6.55
N THR A 369 28.67 -6.01 -6.53
CA THR A 369 29.33 -4.89 -5.89
C THR A 369 28.46 -4.35 -4.75
N SER A 370 27.67 -5.18 -4.07
CA SER A 370 26.84 -4.73 -2.93
C SER A 370 27.70 -4.18 -1.77
N ALA A 371 27.09 -3.44 -0.84
CA ALA A 371 27.79 -2.86 0.30
C ALA A 371 28.58 -3.93 1.08
N ASP A 372 27.94 -5.05 1.46
CA ASP A 372 28.59 -6.16 2.18
C ASP A 372 29.77 -6.78 1.43
N VAL A 373 29.69 -6.83 0.09
CA VAL A 373 30.79 -7.35 -0.74
C VAL A 373 31.93 -6.36 -0.75
N LEU A 374 31.65 -5.07 -0.94
CA LEU A 374 32.69 -4.04 -0.90
C LEU A 374 33.34 -3.94 0.49
N GLU A 375 32.58 -4.15 1.56
CA GLU A 375 33.11 -4.21 2.92
C GLU A 375 34.05 -5.40 3.15
N SER A 376 33.73 -6.58 2.62
CA SER A 376 34.62 -7.74 2.73
C SER A 376 35.91 -7.61 1.88
N LEU A 377 35.91 -6.71 0.89
CA LEU A 377 37.08 -6.36 0.08
C LEU A 377 37.96 -5.26 0.71
N ARG A 378 37.56 -4.68 1.85
CA ARG A 378 38.40 -3.70 2.56
C ARG A 378 39.78 -4.28 2.86
N GLY A 379 40.81 -3.45 2.72
CA GLY A 379 42.20 -3.85 2.90
C GLY A 379 42.87 -4.48 1.67
N GLN A 380 42.12 -4.90 0.63
CA GLN A 380 42.73 -5.39 -0.61
C GLN A 380 43.28 -4.24 -1.47
N HIS A 381 42.58 -3.10 -1.54
CA HIS A 381 43.02 -1.94 -2.30
C HIS A 381 42.40 -0.64 -1.77
N PRO A 382 43.14 0.49 -1.72
CA PRO A 382 42.63 1.78 -1.21
C PRO A 382 41.36 2.29 -1.92
N VAL A 383 41.20 1.96 -3.21
CA VAL A 383 40.03 2.35 -4.03
C VAL A 383 38.70 1.89 -3.41
N ILE A 384 38.69 0.80 -2.65
CA ILE A 384 37.47 0.25 -2.05
C ILE A 384 36.86 1.23 -1.04
N GLU A 385 37.70 1.88 -0.22
CA GLU A 385 37.25 2.89 0.74
C GLU A 385 36.65 4.10 0.02
N LEU A 386 37.30 4.57 -1.06
CA LEU A 386 36.80 5.67 -1.88
C LEU A 386 35.47 5.35 -2.56
N ILE A 387 35.28 4.11 -3.02
CA ILE A 387 34.02 3.66 -3.64
C ILE A 387 32.90 3.57 -2.60
N LEU A 388 33.20 3.04 -1.41
CA LEU A 388 32.23 2.97 -0.32
C LEU A 388 31.77 4.39 0.08
N GLU A 389 32.71 5.31 0.25
CA GLU A 389 32.42 6.72 0.53
C GLU A 389 31.60 7.38 -0.60
N HIS A 390 32.02 7.19 -1.87
CA HIS A 390 31.30 7.71 -3.04
C HIS A 390 29.85 7.24 -3.05
N ARG A 391 29.59 5.95 -2.83
CA ARG A 391 28.23 5.40 -2.84
C ARG A 391 27.37 5.90 -1.70
N GLU A 392 27.95 6.08 -0.51
CA GLU A 392 27.22 6.66 0.61
C GLU A 392 26.77 8.09 0.27
N LEU A 393 27.71 8.93 -0.19
CA LEU A 393 27.41 10.31 -0.57
C LEU A 393 26.45 10.40 -1.76
N ALA A 394 26.62 9.55 -2.78
CA ALA A 394 25.78 9.52 -3.96
C ALA A 394 24.33 9.14 -3.61
N LYS A 395 24.15 8.08 -2.81
CA LYS A 395 22.83 7.67 -2.32
C LYS A 395 22.18 8.78 -1.49
N LEU A 396 22.93 9.37 -0.57
CA LEU A 396 22.42 10.44 0.28
C LEU A 396 21.99 11.67 -0.56
N LYS A 397 22.80 12.03 -1.56
CA LYS A 397 22.48 13.12 -2.49
C LYS A 397 21.20 12.81 -3.28
N SER A 398 21.14 11.66 -3.95
CA SER A 398 20.02 11.33 -4.83
C SER A 398 18.71 11.06 -4.09
N THR A 399 18.78 10.36 -2.96
CA THR A 399 17.58 9.89 -2.24
C THR A 399 17.02 10.96 -1.31
N TYR A 400 17.85 11.84 -0.77
CA TYR A 400 17.40 12.84 0.20
C TYR A 400 17.62 14.26 -0.29
N VAL A 401 18.87 14.66 -0.57
CA VAL A 401 19.20 16.08 -0.77
C VAL A 401 18.58 16.65 -2.03
N ASP A 402 18.56 15.90 -3.13
CA ASP A 402 17.96 16.33 -4.39
C ASP A 402 16.46 16.03 -4.46
N ALA A 403 16.00 14.95 -3.82
CA ALA A 403 14.63 14.48 -3.92
C ALA A 403 13.66 15.20 -2.97
N LEU A 404 14.05 15.44 -1.70
CA LEU A 404 13.17 16.06 -0.71
C LEU A 404 12.64 17.45 -1.14
N PRO A 405 13.44 18.35 -1.74
CA PRO A 405 12.94 19.62 -2.24
C PRO A 405 11.82 19.50 -3.28
N LEU A 406 11.82 18.43 -4.07
CA LEU A 406 10.79 18.19 -5.10
C LEU A 406 9.47 17.69 -4.52
N LEU A 407 9.49 17.18 -3.28
CA LEU A 407 8.33 16.67 -2.55
C LEU A 407 7.67 17.73 -1.66
N VAL A 408 8.18 18.96 -1.67
CA VAL A 408 7.55 20.06 -0.94
C VAL A 408 6.23 20.41 -1.62
N ASN A 409 5.13 20.26 -0.87
CA ASN A 409 3.81 20.66 -1.31
C ASN A 409 3.77 22.18 -1.49
N LYS A 410 3.26 22.63 -2.64
CA LYS A 410 3.28 24.04 -3.05
C LYS A 410 2.34 24.92 -2.23
N ASP A 411 1.25 24.34 -1.71
CA ASP A 411 0.23 25.07 -0.98
C ASP A 411 0.61 25.25 0.49
N THR A 412 1.22 24.23 1.09
CA THR A 412 1.62 24.25 2.51
C THR A 412 3.07 24.69 2.73
N GLY A 413 3.93 24.55 1.72
CA GLY A 413 5.38 24.74 1.85
C GLY A 413 6.07 23.67 2.70
N ARG A 414 5.44 22.50 2.88
CA ARG A 414 5.90 21.43 3.76
C ARG A 414 5.99 20.10 3.02
N VAL A 415 6.74 19.16 3.58
CA VAL A 415 6.79 17.76 3.11
C VAL A 415 5.77 16.95 3.90
N HIS A 416 4.95 16.17 3.20
CA HIS A 416 3.92 15.32 3.78
C HIS A 416 4.26 13.87 3.44
N THR A 417 4.73 13.11 4.43
CA THR A 417 5.00 11.67 4.24
C THR A 417 3.71 10.87 4.39
N SER A 418 3.62 9.71 3.74
CA SER A 418 2.54 8.75 3.95
C SER A 418 2.97 7.67 4.95
N TYR A 419 2.33 7.61 6.11
CA TYR A 419 2.48 6.57 7.12
C TYR A 419 1.55 5.38 6.82
N ASN A 420 2.10 4.18 6.68
CA ASN A 420 1.31 2.98 6.40
C ASN A 420 1.28 2.08 7.65
N GLN A 421 0.09 1.88 8.23
CA GLN A 421 -0.15 0.96 9.35
C GLN A 421 -0.02 -0.50 8.91
N THR A 422 -0.51 -0.82 7.72
CA THR A 422 -0.59 -2.20 7.20
C THR A 422 0.65 -2.67 6.43
N GLY A 423 1.76 -1.92 6.52
CA GLY A 423 2.94 -2.13 5.68
C GLY A 423 3.94 -3.18 6.17
N THR A 424 3.93 -3.53 7.46
CA THR A 424 4.90 -4.49 8.02
C THR A 424 4.21 -5.60 8.79
N VAL A 425 4.70 -6.84 8.67
CA VAL A 425 4.20 -8.00 9.42
C VAL A 425 4.39 -7.83 10.93
N THR A 426 5.38 -7.03 11.35
CA THR A 426 5.71 -6.80 12.76
C THR A 426 4.81 -5.77 13.44
N GLY A 427 3.92 -5.10 12.71
CA GLY A 427 3.05 -4.05 13.26
C GLY A 427 3.71 -2.67 13.39
N ARG A 428 4.92 -2.49 12.84
CA ARG A 428 5.51 -1.15 12.76
C ARG A 428 4.84 -0.35 11.66
N THR A 429 4.55 0.91 11.96
CA THR A 429 4.26 1.89 10.92
C THR A 429 5.47 2.00 9.99
N SER A 430 5.21 2.07 8.69
CA SER A 430 6.21 2.39 7.69
C SER A 430 5.93 3.78 7.11
N SER A 431 6.89 4.36 6.39
CA SER A 431 6.75 5.69 5.78
C SER A 431 7.19 5.65 4.33
N SER A 432 6.45 6.32 3.45
CA SER A 432 6.76 6.50 2.03
C SER A 432 6.57 7.94 1.58
N ASP A 433 7.14 8.26 0.42
CA ASP A 433 6.95 9.51 -0.32
C ASP A 433 7.07 10.81 0.51
N PRO A 434 8.17 11.03 1.24
CA PRO A 434 9.40 10.23 1.33
C PRO A 434 9.43 9.28 2.54
N ASN A 435 10.28 8.25 2.50
CA ASN A 435 10.54 7.41 3.68
C ASN A 435 11.42 8.15 4.70
N LEU A 436 10.78 8.76 5.71
CA LEU A 436 11.46 9.53 6.76
C LEU A 436 12.18 8.64 7.78
N GLN A 437 11.82 7.35 7.89
CA GLN A 437 12.44 6.40 8.82
C GLN A 437 13.87 6.03 8.41
N ASN A 438 14.17 6.03 7.12
CA ASN A 438 15.45 5.60 6.58
C ASN A 438 16.52 6.71 6.52
N ILE A 439 16.23 7.93 6.99
CA ILE A 439 17.20 9.03 6.98
C ILE A 439 18.36 8.69 7.93
N PRO A 440 19.61 8.58 7.43
CA PRO A 440 20.74 8.14 8.24
C PRO A 440 21.00 9.02 9.47
N ILE A 441 21.27 8.39 10.61
CA ILE A 441 21.39 9.08 11.93
C ILE A 441 22.82 9.12 12.46
N ARG A 442 23.64 8.15 12.05
CA ARG A 442 24.96 7.88 12.65
C ARG A 442 26.10 8.59 11.95
N THR A 443 25.92 8.97 10.69
CA THR A 443 26.95 9.62 9.88
C THR A 443 26.80 11.12 9.91
N GLU A 444 27.91 11.84 9.82
CA GLU A 444 27.91 13.31 9.90
C GLU A 444 27.07 13.93 8.78
N VAL A 445 27.17 13.36 7.57
CA VAL A 445 26.37 13.80 6.42
C VAL A 445 24.89 13.48 6.61
N GLY A 446 24.54 12.34 7.24
CA GLY A 446 23.15 12.03 7.61
C GLY A 446 22.56 13.03 8.60
N ARG A 447 23.35 13.48 9.59
CA ARG A 447 22.96 14.54 10.52
C ARG A 447 22.75 15.88 9.82
N GLN A 448 23.54 16.18 8.80
CA GLN A 448 23.34 17.37 7.96
C GLN A 448 22.01 17.30 7.22
N VAL A 449 21.62 16.17 6.64
CA VAL A 449 20.28 16.02 6.04
C VAL A 449 19.18 16.29 7.06
N ARG A 450 19.30 15.78 8.29
CA ARG A 450 18.33 16.04 9.36
C ARG A 450 18.22 17.50 9.76
N ARG A 451 19.32 18.26 9.67
CA ARG A 451 19.34 19.70 9.95
C ARG A 451 18.45 20.49 8.96
N ALA A 452 18.19 19.96 7.77
CA ALA A 452 17.25 20.57 6.83
C ALA A 452 15.79 20.54 7.33
N PHE A 453 15.45 19.64 8.26
CA PHE A 453 14.12 19.63 8.87
C PHE A 453 14.11 20.65 9.99
N VAL A 454 13.32 21.69 9.81
CA VAL A 454 13.32 22.88 10.68
C VAL A 454 11.97 23.07 11.36
N ALA A 455 11.99 23.73 12.51
CA ALA A 455 10.76 24.17 13.15
C ALA A 455 10.17 25.37 12.39
N GLU A 456 8.86 25.58 12.58
CA GLU A 456 8.23 26.82 12.20
C GLU A 456 8.64 27.96 13.14
N ASP A 457 8.52 29.20 12.67
CA ASP A 457 8.94 30.37 13.41
C ASP A 457 8.17 30.45 14.75
N GLY A 458 8.88 30.67 15.85
CA GLY A 458 8.31 30.63 17.20
C GLY A 458 8.11 29.23 17.78
N SER A 459 8.49 28.16 17.07
CA SER A 459 8.44 26.77 17.54
C SER A 459 9.83 26.13 17.65
N VAL A 460 9.89 24.98 18.34
CA VAL A 460 11.09 24.12 18.41
C VAL A 460 10.72 22.68 18.06
N LEU A 461 11.68 21.92 17.52
CA LEU A 461 11.51 20.48 17.32
C LEU A 461 11.88 19.75 18.61
N LEU A 462 10.95 18.96 19.14
CA LEU A 462 11.16 18.07 20.29
C LEU A 462 11.26 16.63 19.80
N ALA A 463 12.26 15.89 20.27
CA ALA A 463 12.41 14.46 20.01
C ALA A 463 12.20 13.67 21.31
N ALA A 464 11.27 12.72 21.29
CA ALA A 464 11.04 11.77 22.37
C ALA A 464 11.25 10.34 21.83
N ASP A 465 12.14 9.57 22.46
CA ASP A 465 12.54 8.24 22.00
C ASP A 465 12.45 7.23 23.15
N TYR A 466 11.89 6.06 22.87
CA TYR A 466 11.86 4.97 23.85
C TYR A 466 13.21 4.25 23.88
N SER A 467 14.01 4.58 24.90
CA SER A 467 15.34 4.01 25.09
C SER A 467 15.29 2.48 25.19
N GLN A 468 15.75 1.81 24.12
CA GLN A 468 15.90 0.35 24.03
C GLN A 468 14.60 -0.43 24.32
N VAL A 469 13.46 0.07 23.82
CA VAL A 469 12.14 -0.52 24.09
C VAL A 469 12.08 -2.03 23.82
N GLU A 470 12.69 -2.50 22.72
CA GLU A 470 12.70 -3.91 22.35
C GLU A 470 13.37 -4.79 23.41
N LEU A 471 14.52 -4.36 23.95
CA LEU A 471 15.22 -5.10 24.99
C LEU A 471 14.50 -5.05 26.34
N ARG A 472 13.78 -3.95 26.62
CA ARG A 472 12.94 -3.84 27.82
C ARG A 472 11.74 -4.78 27.73
N VAL A 473 11.10 -4.86 26.57
CA VAL A 473 10.02 -5.82 26.31
C VAL A 473 10.55 -7.25 26.42
N LEU A 474 11.72 -7.54 25.83
CA LEU A 474 12.37 -8.84 25.97
C LEU A 474 12.62 -9.21 27.44
N ALA A 475 13.17 -8.30 28.25
CA ALA A 475 13.40 -8.53 29.67
C ALA A 475 12.10 -8.81 30.45
N HIS A 476 11.01 -8.13 30.08
CA HIS A 476 9.69 -8.36 30.68
C HIS A 476 9.12 -9.74 30.32
N ILE A 477 9.20 -10.13 29.04
CA ILE A 477 8.68 -11.40 28.54
C ILE A 477 9.51 -12.58 29.06
N SER A 478 10.84 -12.48 29.03
CA SER A 478 11.75 -13.53 29.49
C SER A 478 11.77 -13.68 31.01
N ARG A 479 11.42 -12.60 31.73
CA ARG A 479 11.55 -12.47 33.19
C ARG A 479 12.97 -12.74 33.70
N ASP A 480 13.99 -12.48 32.87
CA ASP A 480 15.37 -12.67 33.27
C ASP A 480 15.74 -11.70 34.41
N PRO A 481 16.15 -12.20 35.59
CA PRO A 481 16.40 -11.36 36.76
C PRO A 481 17.60 -10.42 36.54
N THR A 482 18.57 -10.81 35.72
CA THR A 482 19.76 -10.00 35.44
C THR A 482 19.38 -8.81 34.57
N MET A 483 18.66 -9.04 33.48
CA MET A 483 18.17 -7.98 32.58
C MET A 483 17.22 -7.02 33.30
N LEU A 484 16.26 -7.55 34.08
CA LEU A 484 15.34 -6.73 34.86
C LEU A 484 16.08 -5.86 35.88
N ALA A 485 17.04 -6.43 36.62
CA ALA A 485 17.82 -5.67 37.59
C ALA A 485 18.75 -4.63 36.92
N THR A 486 19.33 -4.96 35.76
CA THR A 486 20.17 -4.04 34.97
C THR A 486 19.34 -2.82 34.53
N PHE A 487 18.14 -3.04 33.98
CA PHE A 487 17.26 -1.94 33.60
C PHE A 487 16.73 -1.15 34.80
N ALA A 488 16.44 -1.80 35.92
CA ALA A 488 16.00 -1.14 37.15
C ALA A 488 17.09 -0.24 37.76
N ARG A 489 18.37 -0.61 37.60
CA ARG A 489 19.52 0.20 38.02
C ARG A 489 19.90 1.29 37.02
N GLY A 490 19.27 1.34 35.85
CA GLY A 490 19.59 2.31 34.80
C GLY A 490 20.93 2.05 34.11
N GLU A 491 21.45 0.83 34.21
CA GLU A 491 22.71 0.42 33.59
C GLU A 491 22.52 0.19 32.08
N ASP A 492 23.59 0.36 31.31
CA ASP A 492 23.58 0.07 29.88
C ASP A 492 23.64 -1.45 29.64
N ILE A 493 22.53 -2.01 29.17
CA ILE A 493 22.39 -3.44 28.89
C ILE A 493 23.44 -3.98 27.92
N HIS A 494 23.89 -3.21 26.93
CA HIS A 494 24.91 -3.68 25.99
C HIS A 494 26.27 -3.77 26.67
N ALA A 495 26.61 -2.79 27.51
CA ALA A 495 27.84 -2.82 28.28
C ALA A 495 27.79 -3.94 29.33
N SER A 496 26.68 -4.11 30.04
CA SER A 496 26.51 -5.18 31.04
C SER A 496 26.56 -6.57 30.41
N THR A 497 25.98 -6.74 29.22
CA THR A 497 26.05 -8.01 28.48
C THR A 497 27.48 -8.28 28.00
N ALA A 498 28.16 -7.29 27.43
CA ALA A 498 29.55 -7.42 27.00
C ALA A 498 30.50 -7.71 28.17
N ALA A 499 30.34 -7.03 29.30
CA ALA A 499 31.08 -7.31 30.53
C ALA A 499 30.95 -8.76 30.97
N PHE A 500 29.73 -9.30 30.93
CA PHE A 500 29.46 -10.70 31.26
C PHE A 500 30.04 -11.68 30.22
N LEU A 501 29.94 -11.36 28.93
CA LEU A 501 30.31 -12.26 27.83
C LEU A 501 31.83 -12.34 27.63
N PHE A 502 32.53 -11.21 27.83
CA PHE A 502 33.98 -11.11 27.74
C PHE A 502 34.68 -11.26 29.09
N ASP A 503 33.92 -11.45 30.18
CA ASP A 503 34.42 -11.57 31.56
C ASP A 503 35.32 -10.39 31.98
N VAL A 504 34.87 -9.17 31.70
CA VAL A 504 35.58 -7.92 32.04
C VAL A 504 34.70 -7.01 32.90
N PRO A 505 35.27 -6.18 33.80
CA PRO A 505 34.51 -5.17 34.53
C PRO A 505 33.77 -4.21 33.59
N LEU A 506 32.59 -3.73 34.00
CA LEU A 506 31.76 -2.82 33.19
C LEU A 506 32.51 -1.58 32.69
N GLY A 507 33.44 -1.04 33.50
CA GLY A 507 34.25 0.12 33.14
C GLY A 507 35.35 -0.15 32.11
N GLU A 508 35.64 -1.42 31.80
CA GLU A 508 36.68 -1.85 30.86
C GLU A 508 36.09 -2.31 29.51
N VAL A 509 34.76 -2.32 29.37
CA VAL A 509 34.08 -2.65 28.12
C VAL A 509 34.38 -1.58 27.07
N ASP A 510 35.13 -1.95 26.04
CA ASP A 510 35.42 -1.07 24.92
C ASP A 510 34.27 -1.02 23.88
N ARG A 511 34.42 -0.13 22.90
CA ARG A 511 33.40 0.11 21.87
C ARG A 511 33.22 -1.06 20.90
N GLY A 512 34.23 -1.91 20.76
CA GLY A 512 34.20 -3.13 19.95
C GLY A 512 33.47 -4.24 20.69
N MET A 513 33.77 -4.45 21.98
CA MET A 513 33.10 -5.44 22.85
C MET A 513 31.61 -5.13 23.03
N ARG A 514 31.24 -3.85 23.05
CA ARG A 514 29.85 -3.40 23.20
C ARG A 514 29.00 -3.59 21.92
N ARG A 515 29.63 -3.67 20.75
CA ARG A 515 28.96 -3.81 19.44
C ARG A 515 28.78 -5.28 19.09
#